data_AF-A0A0A9A818-F1
#
_entry.id   AF-A0A0A9A818-F1
#
_cell.length_a   1.000
_cell.length_b   1.000
_cell.length_c   1.000
_cell.angle_alpha   90.00
_cell.angle_beta   90.00
_cell.angle_gamma   90.00
#
_symmetry.space_group_name_H-M   'P 1'
#
loop_
_entity.id
_entity.type
_entity.pdbx_description
1 polymer ?
#
loop_
_entity_poly.entity_id
_entity_poly.type
_entity_poly.pdbx_seq_one_letter_code
_entity_poly.pdbx_strand_id
1 'polypeptide(L)'
;MFFTALIGQIFLTLLCHLRFGLFYFFGAWVLLMTLFIAMLLPETKNVPLEDVAHVWKKHWFWRKFVIDAGIAGGAEMRKRIALEMS
;
A
#
# COMPACT_ATOMS: atom_id res chain seq x y z
N MET A 1 4.16 -1.10 -24.50
CA MET A 1 3.96 -0.12 -25.59
C MET A 1 2.51 -0.05 -26.08
N PHE A 2 1.75 -1.15 -26.10
CA PHE A 2 0.32 -1.11 -26.45
C PHE A 2 -0.54 -0.42 -25.39
N PHE A 3 -0.28 -0.68 -24.10
CA PHE A 3 -1.01 -0.08 -22.98
C PHE A 3 -0.89 1.45 -22.97
N THR A 4 0.32 1.98 -23.19
CA THR A 4 0.58 3.42 -23.28
C THR A 4 -0.14 4.07 -24.47
N ALA A 5 -0.22 3.37 -25.62
CA ALA A 5 -0.94 3.85 -26.79
C ALA A 5 -2.46 3.89 -26.55
N LEU A 6 -3.00 2.87 -25.88
CA LEU A 6 -4.41 2.78 -25.52
C LEU A 6 -4.82 3.91 -24.56
N ILE A 7 -4.03 4.16 -23.50
CA ILE A 7 -4.27 5.28 -22.59
C ILE A 7 -4.25 6.61 -23.36
N GLY A 8 -3.28 6.81 -24.25
CA GLY A 8 -3.16 8.03 -25.04
C GLY A 8 -4.37 8.29 -25.95
N GLN A 9 -4.84 7.28 -26.68
CA GLN A 9 -6.03 7.42 -27.54
C GLN A 9 -7.30 7.75 -26.75
N ILE A 10 -7.49 7.10 -25.59
CA ILE A 10 -8.65 7.34 -24.73
C ILE A 10 -8.58 8.78 -24.16
N PHE A 11 -7.45 9.19 -23.59
CA PHE A 11 -7.29 10.52 -22.99
C PHE A 11 -7.51 11.66 -23.99
N LEU A 12 -6.95 11.55 -25.20
CA LEU A 12 -7.10 12.56 -26.25
C LEU A 12 -8.56 12.65 -26.76
N THR A 13 -9.23 11.51 -26.90
CA THR A 13 -10.63 11.47 -27.34
C THR A 13 -11.57 12.05 -26.26
N LEU A 14 -11.30 11.78 -24.98
CA LEU A 14 -12.01 12.39 -23.85
C LEU A 14 -11.81 13.92 -23.79
N LEU A 15 -10.61 14.43 -24.09
CA LEU A 15 -10.35 15.87 -24.16
C LEU A 15 -11.09 16.56 -25.32
N CYS A 16 -11.25 15.86 -26.45
CA CYS A 16 -11.88 16.42 -27.65
C CYS A 16 -13.42 16.51 -27.53
N HIS A 17 -14.04 15.56 -26.82
CA HIS A 17 -15.51 15.47 -26.71
C HIS A 17 -16.08 15.96 -25.38
N LEU A 18 -15.27 16.08 -24.32
CA LEU A 18 -15.77 16.17 -22.94
C LEU A 18 -15.20 17.38 -22.21
N ARG A 19 -15.74 18.57 -22.48
CA ARG A 19 -15.38 19.83 -21.79
C ARG A 19 -15.52 19.74 -20.27
N PHE A 20 -16.64 19.18 -19.79
CA PHE A 20 -17.00 19.11 -18.35
C PHE A 20 -16.62 17.78 -17.68
N GLY A 21 -16.60 16.67 -18.42
CA GLY A 21 -16.39 15.35 -17.83
C GLY A 21 -14.94 15.07 -17.42
N LEU A 22 -13.98 15.90 -17.85
CA LEU A 22 -12.59 15.84 -17.37
C LEU A 22 -12.53 16.06 -15.85
N PHE A 23 -13.34 16.98 -15.30
CA PHE A 23 -13.42 17.21 -13.86
C PHE A 23 -13.93 15.98 -13.09
N TYR A 24 -14.90 15.26 -13.63
CA TYR A 24 -15.41 14.03 -13.02
C TYR A 24 -14.41 12.89 -13.10
N PHE A 25 -13.68 12.78 -14.21
CA PHE A 25 -12.66 11.75 -14.37
C PHE A 25 -11.51 11.95 -13.38
N PHE A 26 -10.95 13.17 -13.30
CA PHE A 26 -9.93 13.49 -12.31
C PHE A 26 -10.46 13.40 -10.89
N GLY A 27 -11.69 13.88 -10.64
CA GLY A 27 -12.32 13.79 -9.33
C GLY A 27 -12.50 12.34 -8.86
N ALA A 28 -13.06 11.47 -9.72
CA ALA A 28 -13.22 10.05 -9.44
C ALA A 28 -11.87 9.35 -9.25
N TRP A 29 -10.87 9.67 -10.08
CA TRP A 29 -9.53 9.10 -9.97
C TRP A 29 -8.83 9.52 -8.67
N VAL A 30 -8.92 10.80 -8.30
CA VAL A 30 -8.38 11.32 -7.04
C VAL A 30 -9.10 10.68 -5.86
N LEU A 31 -10.43 10.60 -5.87
CA LEU A 31 -11.19 9.94 -4.81
C LEU A 31 -10.80 8.46 -4.66
N LEU A 32 -10.64 7.74 -5.78
CA LEU A 32 -10.19 6.35 -5.76
C LEU A 32 -8.79 6.23 -5.13
N MET A 33 -7.85 7.08 -5.53
CA MET A 33 -6.51 7.11 -4.95
C MET A 33 -6.52 7.47 -3.46
N THR A 34 -7.35 8.44 -3.06
CA THR A 34 -7.49 8.83 -1.66
C THR A 34 -8.11 7.72 -0.82
N LEU A 35 -9.17 7.05 -1.32
CA LEU A 35 -9.78 5.90 -0.64
C LEU A 35 -8.79 4.74 -0.51
N PHE A 36 -8.02 4.47 -1.56
CA PHE A 36 -6.98 3.45 -1.54
C PHE A 36 -5.93 3.77 -0.48
N ILE A 37 -5.41 5.00 -0.46
CA ILE A 37 -4.44 5.43 0.56
C ILE A 37 -5.06 5.38 1.96
N ALA A 38 -6.30 5.84 2.15
CA ALA A 38 -6.97 5.81 3.45
C ALA A 38 -7.22 4.37 3.96
N MET A 39 -7.49 3.42 3.05
CA MET A 39 -7.72 2.02 3.42
C MET A 39 -6.45 1.18 3.51
N LEU A 40 -5.38 1.52 2.78
CA LEU A 40 -4.15 0.72 2.76
C LEU A 40 -3.02 1.35 3.56
N LEU A 41 -3.03 2.66 3.81
CA LEU A 41 -1.98 3.33 4.57
C LEU A 41 -2.48 3.57 5.99
N PRO A 42 -2.15 2.70 6.97
CA PRO A 42 -2.45 3.02 8.37
C PRO A 42 -1.69 4.30 8.76
N GLU A 43 -2.36 5.22 9.45
CA GLU A 43 -1.75 6.48 9.89
C GLU A 43 -0.44 6.22 10.65
N THR A 44 0.68 6.64 10.04
CA THR A 44 2.04 6.53 10.62
C THR A 44 2.44 7.79 11.39
N LYS A 45 1.53 8.77 11.52
CA LYS A 45 1.82 10.06 12.12
C LYS A 45 1.88 9.94 13.66
N ASN A 46 3.03 10.29 14.24
CA ASN A 46 3.35 10.27 15.68
C ASN A 46 3.53 8.89 16.36
N VAL A 47 3.65 7.80 15.60
CA VAL A 47 3.95 6.49 16.19
C VAL A 47 5.47 6.31 16.25
N PRO A 48 6.07 6.07 17.42
CA PRO A 48 7.50 5.76 17.53
C PRO A 48 7.81 4.50 16.71
N LEU A 49 8.97 4.46 16.04
CA LEU A 49 9.36 3.41 15.06
C LEU A 49 9.29 1.99 15.63
N GLU A 50 9.31 1.86 16.95
CA GLU A 50 9.18 0.63 17.73
C GLU A 50 7.74 0.06 17.75
N ASP A 51 6.70 0.89 17.62
CA ASP A 51 5.29 0.47 17.65
C ASP A 51 4.61 0.42 16.28
N VAL A 52 5.27 0.92 15.22
CA VAL A 52 4.71 0.90 13.86
C VAL A 52 4.38 -0.52 13.41
N ALA A 53 5.17 -1.52 13.80
CA ALA A 53 4.91 -2.92 13.46
C ALA A 53 3.61 -3.47 14.09
N HIS A 54 3.19 -2.95 15.25
CA HIS A 54 1.94 -3.35 15.91
C HIS A 54 0.71 -2.77 15.19
N VAL A 55 0.79 -1.51 14.74
CA VAL A 55 -0.30 -0.87 13.99
C VAL A 55 -0.57 -1.61 12.68
N TRP A 56 0.48 -2.05 11.99
CA TRP A 56 0.36 -2.81 10.75
C TRP A 56 -0.16 -4.24 10.96
N LYS A 57 0.15 -4.89 12.10
CA LYS A 57 -0.42 -6.20 12.48
C LYS A 57 -1.92 -6.15 12.78
N LYS A 58 -2.44 -5.01 13.27
CA LYS A 58 -3.86 -4.85 13.57
C LYS A 58 -4.70 -4.58 12.30
N HIS A 59 -4.07 -4.09 11.23
CA HIS A 59 -4.75 -3.81 9.98
C HIS A 59 -5.15 -5.09 9.24
N TRP A 60 -6.44 -5.26 8.93
CA TRP A 60 -6.97 -6.50 8.35
C TRP A 60 -6.28 -6.93 7.05
N PHE A 61 -5.89 -5.97 6.22
CA PHE A 61 -5.19 -6.22 4.95
C PHE A 61 -3.70 -6.57 5.13
N TRP A 62 -2.99 -5.90 6.05
CA TRP A 62 -1.54 -6.04 6.22
C TRP A 62 -1.12 -7.07 7.27
N ARG A 63 -2.05 -7.49 8.14
CA ARG A 63 -1.84 -8.55 9.12
C ARG A 63 -1.22 -9.80 8.50
N LYS A 64 -1.64 -10.18 7.29
CA LYS A 64 -1.14 -11.38 6.61
C LYS A 64 0.31 -11.26 6.14
N PHE A 65 0.78 -10.05 5.81
CA PHE A 65 2.13 -9.83 5.31
C PHE A 65 3.15 -9.57 6.42
N VAL A 66 2.73 -9.01 7.57
CA VAL A 66 3.65 -8.67 8.68
C VAL A 66 3.94 -9.86 9.61
N ILE A 67 3.11 -10.90 9.62
CA ILE A 67 3.30 -12.09 10.46
C ILE A 67 4.56 -12.88 10.06
N ASP A 68 4.92 -12.93 8.78
CA ASP A 68 6.11 -13.65 8.29
C ASP A 68 7.43 -13.02 8.77
N ALA A 69 7.51 -11.68 8.82
CA ALA A 69 8.74 -10.98 9.21
C ALA A 69 9.10 -11.18 10.71
N GLY A 70 8.09 -11.23 11.58
CA GLY A 70 8.32 -11.36 13.03
C GLY A 70 8.66 -12.79 13.48
N ILE A 71 8.11 -13.80 12.81
CA ILE A 71 8.37 -15.21 13.16
C ILE A 71 9.75 -15.64 12.67
N ALA A 72 10.17 -15.21 11.47
CA ALA A 72 11.49 -15.53 10.94
C ALA A 72 12.63 -14.97 11.80
N GLY A 73 12.56 -13.69 12.20
CA GLY A 73 13.57 -13.06 13.06
C GLY A 73 13.64 -13.68 14.46
N GLY A 74 12.49 -14.01 15.07
CA GLY A 74 12.43 -14.64 16.39
C GLY A 74 12.93 -16.09 16.39
N ALA A 75 12.67 -16.86 15.33
CA ALA A 75 13.16 -18.22 15.18
C ALA A 75 14.69 -18.26 15.00
N GLU A 76 15.24 -17.33 14.22
CA GLU A 76 16.69 -17.25 13.97
C GLU A 76 17.47 -16.86 15.24
N MET A 77 16.94 -15.92 16.03
CA MET A 77 17.54 -15.53 17.30
C MET A 77 17.52 -16.65 18.34
N ARG A 78 16.41 -17.40 18.46
CA ARG A 78 16.35 -18.57 19.35
C ARG A 78 17.31 -19.68 18.93
N LYS A 79 17.49 -19.90 17.62
CA LYS A 79 18.50 -20.84 17.11
C LYS A 79 19.92 -20.43 17.49
N ARG A 80 20.26 -19.14 17.39
CA ARG A 80 21.59 -18.63 17.79
C ARG A 80 21.86 -18.82 19.27
N ILE A 81 20.90 -18.49 20.13
CA ILE A 81 21.03 -18.68 21.59
C ILE A 81 21.18 -20.18 21.93
N ALA A 82 20.44 -21.06 21.25
CA ALA A 82 20.56 -22.50 21.45
C ALA A 82 21.91 -23.06 20.98
N LEU A 83 22.50 -22.49 19.92
CA LEU A 83 23.83 -22.85 19.44
C LEU A 83 24.97 -22.37 20.34
N GLU A 84 24.83 -21.21 20.99
CA GLU A 84 25.84 -20.72 21.95
C GLU A 84 25.82 -21.47 23.29
N MET A 85 24.73 -22.19 23.60
CA MET A 85 24.58 -22.96 24.84
C MET A 85 24.91 -24.46 24.66
N SER A 86 25.36 -24.86 23.48
CA SER A 86 25.85 -26.22 23.16
C SER A 86 27.35 -26.24 22.97
#